data_AF-A0AAW4WVN8-F1
#
_entry.id   AF-A0AAW4WVN8-F1
#
_cell.length_a   1.000
_cell.length_b   1.000
_cell.length_c   1.000
_cell.angle_alpha   90.00
_cell.angle_beta   90.00
_cell.angle_gamma   90.00
#
_symmetry.space_group_name_H-M   'P 1'
#
loop_
_entity.id
_entity.type
_entity.pdbx_description
1 polymer ?
#
loop_
_entity_poly.entity_id
_entity_poly.type
_entity_poly.pdbx_seq_one_letter_code
_entity_poly.pdbx_strand_id
1 'polypeptide(L)'
;MGIHRPPVVMPDMKRRRASTGEKIETIMNLARRLPLTRQILADQLANATPTQMEFVEEWMNAELESRERSKRSRLLKQAGFPADKELDGYDWTPIRFPVDYGRQRIESLEFISGHEDLVLFGPPGTAFFF
;
A
#
# COMPACT_ATOMS: atom_id res chain seq x y z
N MET A 1 61.55 -26.01 24.09
CA MET A 1 60.37 -25.31 24.66
C MET A 1 60.51 -23.84 24.35
N GLY A 2 59.63 -23.11 23.65
CA GLY A 2 58.35 -23.39 23.00
C GLY A 2 58.05 -22.18 22.09
N ILE A 3 57.40 -22.41 20.95
CA ILE A 3 57.10 -21.36 19.96
C ILE A 3 55.97 -20.49 20.51
N HIS A 4 56.25 -19.21 20.80
CA HIS A 4 55.25 -18.26 21.27
C HIS A 4 54.35 -17.85 20.10
N ARG A 5 53.19 -18.50 19.98
CA ARG A 5 52.14 -18.13 19.03
C ARG A 5 51.48 -16.82 19.51
N PRO A 6 51.42 -15.76 18.70
CA PRO A 6 50.71 -14.54 19.10
C PRO A 6 49.21 -14.84 19.29
N PRO A 7 48.53 -14.16 20.23
CA PRO A 7 47.13 -14.40 20.50
C PRO A 7 46.30 -14.06 19.27
N VAL A 8 45.51 -15.03 18.80
CA VAL A 8 44.50 -14.82 17.77
C VAL A 8 43.43 -13.93 18.38
N VAL A 9 43.42 -12.64 18.03
CA VAL A 9 42.37 -11.71 18.42
C VAL A 9 41.08 -12.14 17.73
N MET A 10 40.22 -12.86 18.46
CA MET A 10 38.90 -13.24 17.97
C MET A 10 38.05 -11.95 17.83
N PRO A 11 37.45 -11.68 16.66
CA PRO A 11 36.64 -10.47 16.51
C PRO A 11 35.46 -10.52 17.48
N ASP A 12 35.44 -9.53 18.37
CA ASP A 12 34.46 -9.38 19.44
C ASP A 12 33.03 -9.37 18.88
N MET A 13 32.28 -10.43 19.21
CA MET A 13 30.93 -10.67 18.69
C MET A 13 29.92 -9.62 19.17
N LYS A 14 30.23 -8.91 20.27
CA LYS A 14 29.42 -7.81 20.82
C LYS A 14 29.57 -6.55 19.97
N ARG A 15 30.79 -6.24 19.48
CA ARG A 15 31.01 -5.16 18.49
C ARG A 15 30.28 -5.40 17.17
N ARG A 16 30.19 -6.64 16.71
CA ARG A 16 29.43 -6.97 15.48
C ARG A 16 27.94 -6.66 15.62
N ARG A 17 27.29 -6.98 16.74
CA ARG A 17 25.86 -6.68 16.94
C ARG A 17 25.58 -5.18 17.04
N ALA A 18 26.45 -4.43 17.71
CA ALA A 18 26.34 -2.98 17.80
C ALA A 18 26.44 -2.32 16.41
N SER A 19 27.46 -2.70 15.62
CA SER A 19 27.67 -2.15 14.27
C SER A 19 26.58 -2.52 13.25
N THR A 20 25.91 -3.66 13.42
CA THR A 20 24.74 -3.99 12.59
C THR A 20 23.55 -3.10 12.93
N GLY A 21 23.31 -2.81 14.21
CA GLY A 21 22.24 -1.90 14.65
C GLY A 21 22.42 -0.48 14.11
N GLU A 22 23.64 0.05 14.18
CA GLU A 22 23.99 1.38 13.64
C GLU A 22 23.78 1.46 12.12
N LYS A 23 24.10 0.39 11.40
CA LYS A 23 23.83 0.30 9.96
C LYS A 23 22.34 0.29 9.65
N ILE A 24 21.54 -0.45 10.41
CA ILE A 24 20.08 -0.48 10.25
C ILE A 24 19.50 0.93 10.45
N GLU A 25 19.89 1.61 11.52
CA GLU A 25 19.42 2.97 11.81
C GLU A 25 19.78 3.95 10.69
N THR A 26 21.00 3.86 10.17
CA THR A 26 21.46 4.67 9.04
C THR A 26 20.62 4.42 7.79
N ILE A 27 20.35 3.14 7.45
CA ILE A 27 19.52 2.76 6.31
C ILE A 27 18.10 3.30 6.47
N MET A 28 17.49 3.15 7.65
CA MET A 28 16.16 3.68 7.96
C MET A 28 16.09 5.20 7.80
N ASN A 29 17.15 5.92 8.16
CA ASN A 29 17.20 7.37 8.00
C ASN A 29 17.30 7.80 6.53
N LEU A 30 18.11 7.10 5.73
CA LEU A 30 18.24 7.35 4.30
C LEU A 30 16.96 7.02 3.52
N ALA A 31 16.29 5.92 3.88
CA ALA A 31 15.05 5.48 3.22
C ALA A 31 13.95 6.55 3.25
N ARG A 32 13.87 7.36 4.32
CA ARG A 32 12.90 8.47 4.44
C ARG A 32 13.10 9.60 3.42
N ARG A 33 14.28 9.70 2.81
CA ARG A 33 14.69 10.85 1.99
C ARG A 33 14.92 10.50 0.51
N LEU A 34 14.87 9.22 0.14
CA LEU A 34 15.23 8.79 -1.21
C LEU A 34 13.99 8.66 -2.12
N PRO A 35 13.83 9.53 -3.14
CA PRO A 35 13.11 9.14 -4.34
C PRO A 35 14.03 8.21 -5.16
N LEU A 36 13.59 6.97 -5.40
CA LEU A 36 14.33 6.02 -6.22
C LEU A 36 14.29 6.44 -7.69
N THR A 37 15.43 6.85 -8.24
CA THR A 37 15.57 7.11 -9.67
C THR A 37 15.94 5.82 -10.41
N ARG A 38 15.28 5.58 -11.54
CA ARG A 38 15.41 4.36 -12.35
C ARG A 38 16.87 4.01 -12.70
N GLN A 39 17.70 5.03 -12.91
CA GLN A 39 19.11 4.87 -13.31
C GLN A 39 19.98 4.34 -12.16
N ILE A 40 19.82 4.87 -10.94
CA ILE A 40 20.53 4.38 -9.75
C ILE A 40 20.17 2.91 -9.48
N LEU A 41 18.89 2.55 -9.64
CA LEU A 41 18.42 1.17 -9.48
C LEU A 41 19.06 0.21 -10.49
N ALA A 42 19.11 0.60 -11.76
CA ALA A 42 19.72 -0.22 -12.81
C ALA A 42 21.21 -0.49 -12.54
N ASP A 43 21.96 0.54 -12.14
CA ASP A 43 23.40 0.42 -11.84
C ASP A 43 23.68 -0.47 -10.61
N GLN A 44 22.81 -0.42 -9.59
CA GLN A 44 22.93 -1.29 -8.42
C GLN A 44 22.53 -2.74 -8.74
N LEU A 45 21.48 -2.95 -9.53
CA LEU A 45 21.04 -4.29 -9.93
C LEU A 45 22.03 -4.98 -10.87
N ALA A 46 22.76 -4.22 -11.71
CA ALA A 46 23.81 -4.75 -12.58
C ALA A 46 24.95 -5.43 -11.82
N ASN A 47 25.18 -5.03 -10.56
CA ASN A 47 26.23 -5.57 -9.70
C ASN A 47 25.68 -6.47 -8.57
N ALA A 48 24.36 -6.69 -8.53
CA ALA A 48 23.71 -7.44 -7.47
C ALA A 48 23.78 -8.95 -7.71
N THR A 49 23.81 -9.72 -6.64
CA THR A 49 23.64 -11.18 -6.72
C THR A 49 22.16 -11.53 -6.90
N PRO A 50 21.81 -12.71 -7.45
CA PRO A 50 20.41 -13.12 -7.60
C PRO A 50 19.59 -13.01 -6.31
N THR A 51 20.15 -13.45 -5.18
CA THR A 51 19.51 -13.33 -3.85
C THR A 51 19.29 -11.87 -3.41
N GLN A 52 20.16 -10.95 -3.81
CA GLN A 52 19.95 -9.52 -3.55
C GLN A 52 18.84 -8.94 -4.42
N MET A 53 18.69 -9.42 -5.66
CA MET A 53 17.59 -9.01 -6.54
C MET A 53 16.23 -9.49 -5.99
N GLU A 54 16.14 -10.75 -5.56
CA GLU A 54 14.94 -11.30 -4.90
C GLU A 54 14.55 -10.48 -3.67
N PHE A 55 15.53 -10.17 -2.81
CA PHE A 55 15.30 -9.33 -1.63
C PHE A 55 14.79 -7.92 -1.99
N VAL A 56 15.33 -7.30 -3.04
CA VAL A 56 14.88 -5.98 -3.50
C VAL A 56 13.48 -6.06 -4.08
N GLU A 57 13.14 -7.12 -4.82
CA GLU A 57 11.80 -7.34 -5.38
C GLU A 57 10.75 -7.50 -4.27
N GLU A 58 11.01 -8.37 -3.28
CA GLU A 58 10.13 -8.54 -2.12
C GLU A 58 9.92 -7.21 -1.37
N TRP A 59 11.01 -6.48 -1.13
CA TRP A 59 10.94 -5.18 -0.46
C TRP A 59 10.11 -4.15 -1.24
N MET A 60 10.31 -4.05 -2.55
CA MET A 60 9.55 -3.12 -3.40
C MET A 60 8.06 -3.46 -3.40
N ASN A 61 7.70 -4.74 -3.48
CA ASN A 61 6.32 -5.17 -3.42
C ASN A 61 5.67 -4.82 -2.08
N ALA A 62 6.35 -5.08 -0.96
CA ALA A 62 5.85 -4.73 0.37
C ALA A 62 5.67 -3.20 0.55
N GLU A 63 6.57 -2.40 0.00
CA GLU A 63 6.47 -0.93 0.03
C GLU A 63 5.28 -0.43 -0.80
N LEU A 64 5.05 -0.99 -2.00
CA LEU A 64 3.89 -0.65 -2.83
C LEU A 64 2.57 -0.99 -2.12
N GLU A 65 2.47 -2.18 -1.53
CA GLU A 65 1.29 -2.58 -0.76
C GLU A 65 1.04 -1.65 0.45
N SER A 66 2.10 -1.28 1.17
CA SER A 66 2.04 -0.34 2.29
C SER A 66 1.50 1.02 1.83
N ARG A 67 2.03 1.55 0.72
CA ARG A 67 1.59 2.82 0.13
C ARG A 67 0.13 2.77 -0.32
N GLU A 68 -0.29 1.71 -0.98
CA GLU A 68 -1.68 1.55 -1.41
C GLU A 68 -2.62 1.45 -0.20
N ARG A 69 -2.23 0.75 0.85
CA ARG A 69 -2.99 0.70 2.12
C ARG A 69 -3.10 2.08 2.76
N SER A 70 -2.01 2.83 2.85
CA SER A 70 -2.00 4.20 3.37
C SER A 70 -2.85 5.15 2.51
N LYS A 71 -2.77 5.02 1.19
CA LYS A 71 -3.57 5.80 0.24
C LYS A 71 -5.06 5.51 0.42
N ARG A 72 -5.47 4.23 0.48
CA ARG A 72 -6.86 3.83 0.75
C ARG A 72 -7.35 4.38 2.07
N SER A 73 -6.59 4.23 3.15
CA SER A 73 -6.97 4.75 4.47
C SER A 73 -7.11 6.29 4.48
N ARG A 74 -6.17 7.00 3.82
CA ARG A 74 -6.23 8.46 3.70
C ARG A 74 -7.44 8.91 2.88
N LEU A 75 -7.68 8.27 1.73
CA LEU A 75 -8.81 8.60 0.87
C LEU A 75 -10.15 8.34 1.55
N LEU A 76 -10.30 7.20 2.24
CA LEU A 76 -11.50 6.90 3.03
C LEU A 76 -11.75 7.96 4.11
N LYS A 77 -10.71 8.37 4.85
CA LYS A 77 -10.82 9.43 5.86
C LYS A 77 -11.15 10.79 5.25
N GLN A 78 -10.57 11.12 4.09
CA GLN A 78 -10.78 12.39 3.41
C GLN A 78 -12.13 12.48 2.70
N ALA A 79 -12.66 11.34 2.22
CA ALA A 79 -13.95 11.29 1.54
C ALA A 79 -15.12 11.69 2.45
N GLY A 80 -14.95 11.57 3.78
CA GLY A 80 -15.91 12.11 4.75
C GLY A 80 -17.33 11.59 4.54
N PHE A 81 -17.45 10.32 4.13
CA PHE A 81 -18.74 9.72 3.77
C PHE A 81 -19.76 9.92 4.90
N PRO A 82 -20.97 10.42 4.60
CA PRO A 82 -21.98 10.74 5.61
C PRO A 82 -22.61 9.46 6.18
N ALA A 83 -21.88 8.80 7.08
CA ALA A 83 -22.21 7.52 7.71
C ALA A 83 -22.40 6.37 6.72
N ASP A 84 -22.07 5.16 7.15
CA ASP A 84 -22.30 3.96 6.34
C ASP A 84 -23.82 3.77 6.22
N LYS A 85 -24.35 3.96 5.02
CA LYS A 85 -25.75 3.68 4.67
C LYS A 85 -25.79 2.40 3.86
N GLU A 86 -26.48 1.40 4.40
CA GLU A 86 -26.76 0.17 3.67
C GLU A 86 -28.00 0.35 2.78
N LEU A 87 -28.07 -0.42 1.70
CA LEU A 87 -29.27 -0.53 0.87
C LEU A 87 -30.35 -1.40 1.53
N ASP A 88 -30.03 -2.04 2.66
CA ASP A 88 -30.97 -2.87 3.40
C ASP A 88 -32.10 -2.01 3.99
N GLY A 89 -33.34 -2.46 3.81
CA GLY A 89 -34.53 -1.70 4.19
C GLY A 89 -34.81 -0.43 3.37
N TYR A 90 -34.07 -0.17 2.28
CA TYR A 90 -34.38 0.96 1.40
C TYR A 90 -35.68 0.72 0.61
N ASP A 91 -36.59 1.71 0.61
CA ASP A 91 -37.82 1.65 -0.18
C ASP A 91 -37.54 1.99 -1.65
N TRP A 92 -37.64 0.98 -2.51
CA TRP A 92 -37.41 1.11 -3.96
C TRP A 92 -38.66 1.55 -4.74
N THR A 93 -39.84 1.57 -4.12
CA THR A 93 -41.10 1.97 -4.74
C THR A 93 -41.07 3.35 -5.40
N PRO A 94 -40.42 4.39 -4.82
CA PRO A 94 -40.34 5.71 -5.46
C PRO A 94 -39.33 5.78 -6.63
N ILE A 95 -38.49 4.76 -6.85
CA ILE A 95 -37.49 4.79 -7.92
C ILE A 95 -38.14 4.35 -9.23
N ARG A 96 -37.96 5.16 -10.27
CA ARG A 96 -38.22 4.75 -11.65
C ARG A 96 -36.92 4.45 -12.38
N PHE A 97 -36.78 3.20 -12.79
CA PHE A 97 -35.63 2.75 -13.56
C PHE A 97 -35.85 2.95 -15.07
N PRO A 98 -34.79 3.27 -15.82
CA PRO A 98 -34.75 3.12 -17.28
C PRO A 98 -35.07 1.69 -17.74
N VAL A 99 -35.43 1.52 -19.02
CA VAL A 99 -35.80 0.20 -19.58
C VAL A 99 -34.62 -0.78 -19.64
N ASP A 100 -33.40 -0.26 -19.67
CA ASP A 100 -32.12 -0.95 -19.83
C ASP A 100 -31.30 -0.99 -18.54
N TYR A 101 -31.83 -0.44 -17.44
CA TYR A 101 -31.15 -0.38 -16.16
C TYR A 101 -32.07 -0.85 -15.05
N GLY A 102 -31.54 -1.56 -14.06
CA GLY A 102 -32.36 -2.16 -13.01
C GLY A 102 -31.65 -2.18 -11.67
N ARG A 103 -32.43 -2.44 -10.61
CA ARG A 103 -31.96 -2.51 -9.22
C ARG A 103 -30.70 -3.39 -9.05
N GLN A 104 -30.66 -4.54 -9.72
CA GLN A 104 -29.55 -5.49 -9.63
C GLN A 104 -28.19 -4.89 -10.04
N ARG A 105 -28.16 -3.94 -10.98
CA ARG A 105 -26.91 -3.27 -11.38
C ARG A 105 -26.40 -2.28 -10.33
N ILE A 106 -27.31 -1.67 -9.57
CA ILE A 106 -26.96 -0.80 -8.45
C ILE A 106 -26.45 -1.65 -7.28
N GLU A 107 -27.14 -2.73 -6.93
CA GLU A 107 -26.76 -3.61 -5.82
C GLU A 107 -25.46 -4.37 -6.06
N SER A 108 -25.20 -4.77 -7.31
CA SER A 108 -23.95 -5.44 -7.69
C SER A 108 -22.76 -4.48 -7.83
N LEU A 109 -23.00 -3.17 -7.78
CA LEU A 109 -21.99 -2.13 -7.99
C LEU A 109 -21.25 -2.28 -9.35
N GLU A 110 -21.92 -2.85 -10.35
CA GLU A 110 -21.33 -3.14 -11.68
C GLU A 110 -20.82 -1.87 -12.36
N PHE A 111 -21.50 -0.73 -12.15
CA PHE A 111 -21.13 0.58 -12.66
C PHE A 111 -19.73 1.05 -12.19
N ILE A 112 -19.29 0.64 -10.99
CA ILE A 112 -17.94 0.96 -10.50
C ILE A 112 -16.88 0.26 -11.36
N SER A 113 -17.13 -0.99 -11.71
CA SER A 113 -16.23 -1.79 -12.54
C SER A 113 -16.28 -1.35 -14.01
N GLY A 114 -17.44 -0.88 -14.47
CA GLY A 114 -17.65 -0.32 -15.80
C GLY A 114 -17.12 1.12 -15.99
N HIS A 115 -16.66 1.78 -14.93
CA HIS A 115 -16.34 3.22 -14.93
C HIS A 115 -17.50 4.10 -15.42
N GLU A 116 -18.72 3.72 -15.05
CA GLU A 116 -19.95 4.42 -15.43
C GLU A 116 -20.39 5.38 -14.31
N ASP A 117 -20.86 6.57 -14.68
CA ASP A 117 -21.38 7.54 -13.73
C ASP A 117 -22.86 7.27 -13.42
N LEU A 118 -23.20 7.12 -12.13
CA LEU A 118 -24.58 6.97 -11.66
C LEU A 118 -25.14 8.33 -11.22
N VAL A 119 -26.14 8.84 -11.95
CA VAL A 119 -26.83 10.09 -11.61
C VAL A 119 -28.23 9.79 -11.07
N LEU A 120 -28.48 10.16 -9.82
CA LEU A 120 -29.77 10.02 -9.15
C LEU A 120 -30.39 11.40 -8.95
N PHE A 121 -31.62 11.58 -9.43
CA PHE A 121 -32.34 12.85 -9.30
C PHE A 121 -33.76 12.61 -8.80
N GLY A 122 -34.24 13.50 -7.93
CA GLY A 122 -35.58 13.42 -7.35
C GLY A 122 -35.92 14.64 -6.50
N PRO A 123 -37.18 14.76 -6.05
CA PRO A 123 -37.61 15.83 -5.15
C PRO A 123 -36.79 15.87 -3.85
N PRO A 124 -36.65 17.02 -3.20
CA PRO A 124 -36.02 17.10 -1.88
C PRO A 124 -36.77 16.21 -0.88
N GLY A 125 -36.02 15.38 -0.14
CA GLY A 125 -36.59 14.47 0.87
C GLY A 125 -36.64 12.98 0.48
N THR A 126 -36.32 12.60 -0.76
CA THR A 126 -36.35 11.18 -1.19
C THR A 126 -35.09 10.37 -0.79
N ALA A 127 -34.32 10.86 0.20
CA ALA A 127 -33.15 10.17 0.77
C ALA A 127 -32.09 9.68 -0.25
N PHE A 128 -31.98 10.31 -1.43
CA PHE A 128 -30.99 9.92 -2.47
C PHE A 128 -29.56 10.43 -2.22
N PHE A 129 -29.32 11.20 -1.16
CA PHE A 129 -27.96 11.50 -0.72
C PHE A 129 -27.41 10.31 0.06
N PHE A 130 -26.74 9.40 -0.65
CA PHE A 130 -25.80 8.43 -0.10
C PHE A 130 -24.55 9.14 0.41
#